data_AF-A0A2E7ZVR6-F1
#
_entry.id   AF-A0A2E7ZVR6-F1
#
_cell.length_a   1.000
_cell.length_b   1.000
_cell.length_c   1.000
_cell.angle_alpha   90.00
_cell.angle_beta   90.00
_cell.angle_gamma   90.00
#
_symmetry.space_group_name_H-M   'P 1'
#
loop_
_entity.id
_entity.type
_entity.pdbx_description
1 polymer ?
#
loop_
_entity_poly.entity_id
_entity_poly.type
_entity_poly.pdbx_seq_one_letter_code
_entity_poly.pdbx_strand_id
1 'polypeptide(L)'
;MAFSFLFRNRRRKTTTKRKTGRSFFSFLFGSKSNPTSSKKVSPTEKVQKVKAPSAKTKDFYRGRNRKGLSAASERLILDYEVGGGQKYYDRYLRKPCVPGAYSGVTVGVGYDLGYKSVDEIKDDWTGRVSRSEMDMLLSVRGLRGKKAKDALGRVSSLRIDWDDAYKVYKEVTIPRFIDRTKAAFPGVDACHPHVFGALVSLVFNRGGSMNGSRRAEMINVRNLVQDRNYPAIADQIRAMKRLWDPKKLRGLHLRRDAEAKLVDSAAGL
;
A
#
# COMPACT_ATOMS: atom_id res chain seq x y z
N MET A 1 45.03 28.51 -42.65
CA MET A 1 45.92 28.24 -41.50
C MET A 1 45.27 27.15 -40.66
N ALA A 2 45.42 25.85 -40.93
CA ALA A 2 46.59 24.96 -40.85
C ALA A 2 47.06 24.64 -39.40
N PHE A 3 47.30 23.34 -39.15
CA PHE A 3 47.71 22.59 -37.93
C PHE A 3 46.55 21.93 -37.15
N SER A 4 46.21 20.64 -37.28
CA SER A 4 46.94 19.34 -37.26
C SER A 4 47.55 18.97 -35.89
N PHE A 5 46.98 17.97 -35.19
CA PHE A 5 47.60 16.65 -35.04
C PHE A 5 46.68 15.60 -34.35
N LEU A 6 46.78 14.36 -34.84
CA LEU A 6 46.21 13.12 -34.31
C LEU A 6 46.75 12.79 -32.91
N PHE A 7 45.95 12.08 -32.10
CA PHE A 7 46.35 10.74 -31.63
C PHE A 7 45.14 9.87 -31.31
N ARG A 8 45.14 8.68 -31.93
CA ARG A 8 44.22 7.58 -31.76
C ARG A 8 44.78 6.70 -30.65
N ASN A 9 44.02 6.39 -29.60
CA ASN A 9 44.24 5.13 -28.90
C ASN A 9 42.97 4.55 -28.27
N ARG A 10 42.66 3.31 -28.67
CA ARG A 10 41.59 2.46 -28.15
C ARG A 10 41.95 2.02 -26.74
N ARG A 11 41.04 2.20 -25.78
CA ARG A 11 40.84 1.23 -24.69
C ARG A 11 39.34 1.07 -24.38
N ARG A 12 38.85 -0.15 -24.59
CA ARG A 12 37.54 -0.64 -24.12
C ARG A 12 37.50 -0.56 -22.60
N LYS A 13 36.48 0.08 -22.02
CA LYS A 13 35.96 -0.24 -20.68
C LYS A 13 34.43 -0.12 -20.68
N THR A 14 33.81 -1.29 -20.74
CA THR A 14 32.53 -1.71 -20.13
C THR A 14 31.58 -0.61 -19.64
N THR A 15 30.48 -0.43 -20.37
CA THR A 15 29.31 0.34 -19.96
C THR A 15 28.48 -0.42 -18.92
N THR A 16 28.61 -0.06 -17.65
CA THR A 16 27.73 -0.56 -16.59
C THR A 16 26.37 0.14 -16.69
N LYS A 17 25.41 -0.49 -17.39
CA LYS A 17 23.99 -0.06 -17.39
C LYS A 17 23.44 -0.07 -15.96
N ARG A 18 23.27 1.11 -15.36
CA ARG A 18 22.54 1.31 -14.10
C ARG A 18 21.07 0.94 -14.32
N LYS A 19 20.63 -0.14 -13.66
CA LYS A 19 19.23 -0.58 -13.59
C LYS A 19 18.40 0.47 -12.86
N THR A 20 17.40 1.00 -13.55
CA THR A 20 16.40 1.94 -13.03
C THR A 20 15.45 1.25 -12.05
N GLY A 21 15.03 2.01 -11.04
CA GLY A 21 14.33 1.55 -9.84
C GLY A 21 13.03 0.78 -10.09
N ARG A 22 12.91 -0.36 -9.41
CA ARG A 22 11.70 -1.19 -9.31
C ARG A 22 10.69 -0.53 -8.36
N SER A 23 9.44 -0.43 -8.79
CA SER A 23 8.27 -0.16 -7.95
C SER A 23 7.93 -1.43 -7.15
N PHE A 24 7.74 -1.33 -5.84
CA PHE A 24 7.65 -2.50 -4.93
C PHE A 24 6.29 -3.18 -4.82
N PHE A 25 5.28 -2.81 -5.61
CA PHE A 25 4.00 -3.54 -5.60
C PHE A 25 3.80 -4.35 -6.87
N SER A 26 4.44 -5.52 -6.90
CA SER A 26 4.07 -6.70 -7.71
C SER A 26 5.17 -7.77 -7.61
N PHE A 27 5.07 -8.71 -6.67
CA PHE A 27 5.78 -9.99 -6.77
C PHE A 27 4.80 -11.16 -6.73
N LEU A 28 4.59 -11.68 -7.95
CA LEU A 28 4.07 -12.97 -8.42
C LEU A 28 3.60 -14.03 -7.41
N PHE A 29 2.37 -14.50 -7.64
CA PHE A 29 1.87 -15.83 -7.28
C PHE A 29 2.63 -16.94 -8.02
N GLY A 30 3.03 -17.96 -7.27
CA GLY A 30 3.41 -19.29 -7.75
C GLY A 30 3.13 -20.29 -6.63
N SER A 31 1.88 -20.76 -6.53
CA SER A 31 1.46 -21.77 -5.56
C SER A 31 1.71 -23.18 -6.11
N LYS A 32 2.26 -24.05 -5.27
CA LYS A 32 2.01 -25.50 -5.30
C LYS A 32 1.60 -25.95 -3.88
N SER A 33 0.46 -26.62 -3.79
CA SER A 33 -0.08 -27.42 -2.69
C SER A 33 0.83 -28.66 -2.45
N ASN A 34 0.83 -29.45 -1.35
CA ASN A 34 -0.14 -29.87 -0.31
C ASN A 34 0.69 -30.53 0.88
N PRO A 35 0.19 -31.40 1.80
CA PRO A 35 -0.50 -31.13 3.07
C PRO A 35 0.18 -31.71 4.37
N THR A 36 -0.45 -31.38 5.53
CA THR A 36 -0.58 -32.13 6.83
C THR A 36 0.64 -32.53 7.68
N SER A 37 0.70 -32.02 8.92
CA SER A 37 0.64 -32.85 10.16
C SER A 37 0.56 -31.98 11.42
N SER A 38 -0.31 -32.40 12.33
CA SER A 38 -0.60 -31.86 13.66
C SER A 38 0.52 -32.11 14.67
N LYS A 39 0.58 -31.28 15.72
CA LYS A 39 0.85 -31.71 17.11
C LYS A 39 0.45 -30.62 18.10
N LYS A 40 -0.38 -31.02 19.08
CA LYS A 40 -0.85 -30.24 20.24
C LYS A 40 0.22 -30.24 21.32
N VAL A 41 0.49 -29.08 21.95
CA VAL A 41 0.98 -28.98 23.33
C VAL A 41 0.46 -27.67 23.96
N SER A 42 -0.17 -27.78 25.13
CA SER A 42 -0.37 -26.76 26.17
C SER A 42 -0.29 -27.50 27.52
N PRO A 43 -0.27 -26.84 28.71
CA PRO A 43 -0.24 -25.41 29.06
C PRO A 43 1.00 -25.10 29.95
N THR A 44 1.37 -23.91 30.42
CA THR A 44 0.70 -22.85 31.21
C THR A 44 1.78 -21.79 31.48
N GLU A 45 1.54 -20.49 31.28
CA GLU A 45 2.13 -19.44 32.13
C GLU A 45 1.36 -18.12 32.01
N LYS A 46 1.12 -17.48 33.16
CA LYS A 46 0.33 -16.26 33.36
C LYS A 46 1.21 -15.03 33.14
N VAL A 47 0.81 -14.07 32.29
CA VAL A 47 1.31 -12.69 32.35
C VAL A 47 0.20 -11.66 32.07
N GLN A 48 -0.17 -10.98 33.15
CA GLN A 48 -0.64 -9.60 33.36
C GLN A 48 -1.54 -8.88 32.32
N LYS A 49 -2.71 -8.45 32.83
CA LYS A 49 -3.72 -7.58 32.19
C LYS A 49 -3.17 -6.19 31.85
N VAL A 50 -3.20 -5.82 30.57
CA VAL A 50 -3.02 -4.43 30.12
C VAL A 50 -4.38 -3.70 30.20
N LYS A 51 -4.40 -2.52 30.84
CA LYS A 51 -5.58 -1.66 31.00
C LYS A 51 -6.16 -1.24 29.64
N ALA A 52 -7.48 -1.31 29.53
CA ALA A 52 -8.22 -0.93 28.33
C ALA A 52 -8.07 0.56 28.01
N PRO A 53 -8.05 0.96 26.71
CA PRO A 53 -8.02 2.36 26.30
C PRO A 53 -9.30 3.12 26.72
N SER A 54 -9.13 4.41 26.99
CA SER A 54 -10.12 5.30 27.61
C SER A 54 -11.39 5.51 26.76
N ALA A 55 -12.49 5.89 27.43
CA ALA A 55 -13.82 6.01 26.83
C ALA A 55 -13.90 7.00 25.64
N LYS A 56 -13.02 7.99 25.54
CA LYS A 56 -13.02 8.97 24.44
C LYS A 56 -12.62 8.40 23.08
N THR A 57 -11.86 7.31 23.04
CA THR A 57 -11.48 6.64 21.77
C THR A 57 -12.58 5.72 21.24
N LYS A 58 -13.54 5.34 22.10
CA LYS A 58 -14.63 4.42 21.74
C LYS A 58 -15.81 5.13 21.04
N ASP A 59 -15.96 6.44 21.23
CA ASP A 59 -17.11 7.20 20.71
C ASP A 59 -16.90 7.79 19.31
N PHE A 60 -15.66 7.96 18.80
CA PHE A 60 -15.46 8.42 17.42
C PHE A 60 -15.91 7.39 16.36
N TYR A 61 -15.82 6.09 16.70
CA TYR A 61 -16.31 5.00 15.86
C TYR A 61 -17.80 4.67 16.09
N ARG A 62 -18.47 5.40 16.99
CA ARG A 62 -19.87 5.18 17.35
C ARG A 62 -20.69 6.43 17.04
N GLY A 63 -21.29 6.45 15.85
CA GLY A 63 -22.37 7.39 15.57
C GLY A 63 -22.21 8.17 14.29
N ARG A 64 -22.58 7.51 13.18
CA ARG A 64 -23.52 7.99 12.13
C ARG A 64 -23.28 7.23 10.84
N ASN A 65 -24.09 6.19 10.63
CA ASN A 65 -24.56 5.66 9.35
C ASN A 65 -23.62 5.82 8.12
N ARG A 66 -22.57 5.00 8.01
CA ARG A 66 -21.73 4.91 6.80
C ARG A 66 -21.59 3.43 6.41
N LYS A 67 -22.09 3.05 5.23
CA LYS A 67 -21.74 1.77 4.61
C LYS A 67 -20.21 1.68 4.54
N GLY A 68 -19.63 0.80 5.35
CA GLY A 68 -18.20 0.51 5.33
C GLY A 68 -17.79 -0.23 4.05
N LEU A 69 -16.49 -0.51 3.92
CA LEU A 69 -16.00 -1.42 2.89
C LEU A 69 -16.66 -2.80 3.06
N SER A 70 -17.03 -3.45 1.96
CA SER A 70 -17.48 -4.85 2.03
C SER A 70 -16.34 -5.76 2.49
N ALA A 71 -16.65 -6.94 3.03
CA ALA A 71 -15.64 -7.93 3.38
C ALA A 71 -14.77 -8.33 2.16
N ALA A 72 -15.38 -8.42 0.97
CA ALA A 72 -14.66 -8.67 -0.27
C ALA A 72 -13.69 -7.53 -0.63
N SER A 73 -14.12 -6.27 -0.41
CA SER A 73 -13.30 -5.08 -0.62
C SER A 73 -12.12 -5.03 0.33
N GLU A 74 -12.35 -5.26 1.63
CA GLU A 74 -11.28 -5.26 2.64
C GLU A 74 -10.24 -6.34 2.34
N ARG A 75 -10.71 -7.53 1.98
CA ARG A 75 -9.85 -8.64 1.58
C ARG A 75 -9.05 -8.32 0.32
N LEU A 76 -9.69 -7.76 -0.71
CA LEU A 76 -9.01 -7.37 -1.95
C LEU A 76 -7.88 -6.38 -1.66
N ILE A 77 -8.16 -5.32 -0.89
CA ILE A 77 -7.13 -4.33 -0.56
C ILE A 77 -6.01 -5.00 0.22
N LEU A 78 -6.33 -5.78 1.27
CA LEU A 78 -5.33 -6.46 2.07
C LEU A 78 -4.46 -7.43 1.23
N ASP A 79 -5.07 -8.24 0.37
CA ASP A 79 -4.37 -9.21 -0.47
C ASP A 79 -3.35 -8.51 -1.38
N TYR A 80 -3.69 -7.34 -1.93
CA TYR A 80 -2.78 -6.56 -2.76
C TYR A 80 -1.78 -5.72 -1.99
N GLU A 81 -2.03 -5.39 -0.72
CA GLU A 81 -1.09 -4.63 0.12
C GLU A 81 -0.10 -5.51 0.91
N VAL A 82 -0.47 -6.75 1.27
CA VAL A 82 0.39 -7.67 2.04
C VAL A 82 0.49 -9.08 1.45
N GLY A 83 0.14 -9.30 0.19
CA GLY A 83 0.39 -10.58 -0.50
C GLY A 83 -0.33 -11.79 0.12
N GLY A 84 -1.54 -11.59 0.66
CA GLY A 84 -2.36 -12.67 1.22
C GLY A 84 -2.31 -12.83 2.75
N GLY A 85 -1.88 -11.79 3.48
CA GLY A 85 -2.07 -11.66 4.92
C GLY A 85 -0.82 -11.95 5.77
N GLN A 86 -1.05 -12.30 7.04
CA GLN A 86 -0.02 -12.41 8.08
C GLN A 86 1.20 -13.25 7.66
N LYS A 87 1.01 -14.42 7.04
CA LYS A 87 2.14 -15.29 6.65
C LYS A 87 3.14 -14.62 5.71
N TYR A 88 2.65 -13.86 4.74
CA TYR A 88 3.50 -13.13 3.82
C TYR A 88 4.15 -11.94 4.52
N TYR A 89 3.37 -11.22 5.34
CA TYR A 89 3.88 -10.12 6.15
C TYR A 89 5.04 -10.54 7.05
N ASP A 90 4.86 -11.64 7.80
CA ASP A 90 5.85 -12.16 8.74
C ASP A 90 7.17 -12.52 8.05
N ARG A 91 7.06 -13.05 6.83
CA ARG A 91 8.21 -13.48 6.04
C ARG A 91 8.95 -12.32 5.36
N TYR A 92 8.24 -11.30 4.88
CA TYR A 92 8.80 -10.32 3.94
C TYR A 92 8.70 -8.85 4.37
N LEU A 93 7.76 -8.50 5.25
CA LEU A 93 7.36 -7.10 5.52
C LEU A 93 7.52 -6.66 6.99
N ARG A 94 7.91 -7.54 7.92
CA ARG A 94 8.19 -7.15 9.32
C ARG A 94 9.31 -6.13 9.46
N LYS A 95 10.25 -6.10 8.52
CA LYS A 95 11.38 -5.17 8.52
C LYS A 95 11.03 -3.91 7.74
N PRO A 96 11.54 -2.73 8.16
CA PRO A 96 11.40 -1.51 7.38
C PRO A 96 11.99 -1.66 5.98
N CYS A 97 11.38 -1.00 4.98
CA CYS A 97 11.87 -0.99 3.61
C CYS A 97 11.66 0.38 2.95
N VAL A 98 12.24 0.57 1.76
CA VAL A 98 11.98 1.75 0.91
C VAL A 98 11.48 1.28 -0.46
N PRO A 99 10.16 1.20 -0.67
CA PRO A 99 9.56 0.57 -1.85
C PRO A 99 9.70 1.37 -3.16
N GLY A 100 10.14 2.63 -3.11
CA GLY A 100 10.11 3.50 -4.29
C GLY A 100 11.21 4.54 -4.34
N ALA A 101 11.34 5.19 -5.50
CA ALA A 101 12.32 6.26 -5.71
C ALA A 101 12.01 7.54 -4.91
N TYR A 102 10.74 7.78 -4.57
CA TYR A 102 10.26 8.94 -3.82
C TYR A 102 9.65 8.59 -2.46
N SER A 103 9.60 7.30 -2.12
CA SER A 103 9.05 6.82 -0.85
C SER A 103 10.02 7.11 0.30
N GLY A 104 9.48 7.28 1.50
CA GLY A 104 10.26 7.25 2.73
C GLY A 104 10.52 5.84 3.24
N VAL A 105 11.00 5.74 4.47
CA VAL A 105 11.06 4.46 5.17
C VAL A 105 9.63 4.02 5.48
N THR A 106 9.27 2.84 5.01
CA THR A 106 7.94 2.24 5.19
C THR A 106 8.02 1.12 6.22
N VAL A 107 7.09 1.13 7.18
CA VAL A 107 6.93 0.12 8.23
C VAL A 107 5.50 -0.42 8.22
N GLY A 108 5.25 -1.52 8.94
CA GLY A 108 3.91 -2.10 9.03
C GLY A 108 3.34 -2.41 7.63
N VAL A 109 2.03 -2.22 7.48
CA VAL A 109 1.35 -2.34 6.18
C VAL A 109 1.29 -0.98 5.50
N GLY A 110 2.29 -0.68 4.68
CA GLY A 110 2.29 0.51 3.81
C GLY A 110 2.36 1.86 4.55
N TYR A 111 2.83 1.88 5.80
CA TYR A 111 2.96 3.11 6.59
C TYR A 111 4.27 3.84 6.25
N ASP A 112 4.21 4.80 5.33
CA ASP A 112 5.37 5.59 4.88
C ASP A 112 5.67 6.77 5.83
N LEU A 113 6.73 6.63 6.63
CA LEU A 113 7.21 7.63 7.60
C LEU A 113 7.72 8.92 6.94
N GLY A 114 8.02 8.88 5.64
CA GLY A 114 8.44 10.04 4.87
C GLY A 114 7.32 11.08 4.73
N TYR A 115 6.06 10.70 4.93
CA TYR A 115 4.89 11.57 4.73
C TYR A 115 4.10 11.84 6.01
N LYS A 116 4.70 11.57 7.17
CA LYS A 116 4.05 11.69 8.48
C LYS A 116 4.72 12.73 9.36
N SER A 117 3.91 13.46 10.14
CA SER A 117 4.39 14.35 11.20
C SER A 117 4.86 13.56 12.43
N VAL A 118 5.46 14.25 13.41
CA VAL A 118 5.81 13.60 14.69
C VAL A 118 4.56 13.13 15.42
N ASP A 119 3.56 14.01 15.50
CA ASP A 119 2.34 13.76 16.26
C ASP A 119 1.56 12.61 15.63
N GLU A 120 1.45 12.56 14.30
CA GLU A 120 0.84 11.42 13.62
C GLU A 120 1.56 10.10 13.94
N ILE A 121 2.90 10.07 13.90
CA ILE A 121 3.64 8.83 14.21
C ILE A 121 3.41 8.42 15.66
N LYS A 122 3.44 9.38 16.58
CA LYS A 122 3.22 9.10 18.00
C LYS A 122 1.79 8.59 18.24
N ASP A 123 0.79 9.25 17.70
CA ASP A 123 -0.61 8.86 17.86
C ASP A 123 -0.88 7.47 17.25
N ASP A 124 -0.32 7.21 16.07
CA ASP A 124 -0.53 5.95 15.35
C ASP A 124 0.20 4.77 16.03
N TRP A 125 1.37 4.99 16.62
CA TRP A 125 2.25 3.90 17.11
C TRP A 125 2.40 3.80 18.64
N THR A 126 1.93 4.77 19.42
CA THR A 126 1.98 4.69 20.89
C THR A 126 1.21 3.48 21.40
N GLY A 127 1.84 2.71 22.29
CA GLY A 127 1.27 1.46 22.83
C GLY A 127 1.36 0.26 21.87
N ARG A 128 1.90 0.47 20.66
CA ARG A 128 2.13 -0.57 19.64
C ARG A 128 3.62 -0.83 19.38
N VAL A 129 4.48 0.08 19.82
CA VAL A 129 5.94 -0.07 19.78
C VAL A 129 6.53 0.42 21.10
N SER A 130 7.72 -0.08 21.45
CA SER A 130 8.48 0.41 22.60
C SER A 130 8.98 1.84 22.37
N ARG A 131 9.44 2.49 23.45
CA ARG A 131 10.04 3.83 23.37
C ARG A 131 11.25 3.88 22.44
N SER A 132 12.13 2.88 22.51
CA SER A 132 13.31 2.80 21.62
C SER A 132 12.90 2.65 20.15
N GLU A 133 11.85 1.86 19.87
CA GLU A 133 11.33 1.71 18.52
C GLU A 133 10.64 2.98 18.03
N MET A 134 9.91 3.69 18.88
CA MET A 134 9.36 5.01 18.56
C MET A 134 10.48 5.99 18.18
N ASP A 135 11.58 6.03 18.94
CA ASP A 135 12.74 6.90 18.63
C ASP A 135 13.36 6.51 17.26
N MET A 136 13.45 5.21 16.96
CA MET A 136 13.85 4.72 15.64
C MET A 136 12.93 5.22 14.52
N LEU A 137 11.60 5.10 14.68
CA LEU A 137 10.62 5.59 13.71
C LEU A 137 10.78 7.11 13.46
N LEU A 138 10.93 7.89 14.53
CA LEU A 138 11.08 9.34 14.44
C LEU A 138 12.42 9.76 13.81
N SER A 139 13.48 8.96 13.97
CA SER A 139 14.81 9.26 13.41
C SER A 139 14.88 9.25 11.87
N VAL A 140 13.91 8.62 11.21
CA VAL A 140 13.80 8.52 9.75
C VAL A 140 12.60 9.26 9.17
N ARG A 141 11.81 9.93 10.03
CA ARG A 141 10.62 10.70 9.65
C ARG A 141 10.96 11.78 8.63
N GLY A 142 10.08 11.96 7.64
CA GLY A 142 10.22 13.00 6.62
C GLY A 142 11.32 12.74 5.58
N LEU A 143 12.19 11.75 5.79
CA LEU A 143 13.19 11.35 4.80
C LEU A 143 12.49 10.64 3.63
N ARG A 144 12.88 11.00 2.40
CA ARG A 144 12.33 10.43 1.16
C ARG A 144 13.43 10.11 0.16
N GLY A 145 13.15 9.17 -0.73
CA GLY A 145 14.02 8.79 -1.84
C GLY A 145 15.42 8.38 -1.38
N LYS A 146 16.47 8.99 -1.95
CA LYS A 146 17.84 8.61 -1.61
C LYS A 146 18.14 8.78 -0.11
N LYS A 147 17.68 9.88 0.51
CA LYS A 147 17.88 10.12 1.94
C LYS A 147 17.25 9.02 2.82
N ALA A 148 16.07 8.52 2.44
CA ALA A 148 15.42 7.41 3.15
C ALA A 148 16.21 6.10 2.99
N LYS A 149 16.70 5.81 1.78
CA LYS A 149 17.51 4.61 1.52
C LYS A 149 18.80 4.61 2.33
N ASP A 150 19.49 5.74 2.35
CA ASP A 150 20.74 5.90 3.10
C ASP A 150 20.49 5.78 4.62
N ALA A 151 19.32 6.20 5.11
CA ALA A 151 18.94 6.11 6.52
C ALA A 151 18.35 4.75 6.94
N LEU A 152 18.09 3.82 6.01
CA LEU A 152 17.42 2.55 6.33
C LEU A 152 18.18 1.71 7.36
N GLY A 153 19.51 1.80 7.38
CA GLY A 153 20.35 1.11 8.37
C GLY A 153 20.02 1.48 9.81
N ARG A 154 19.57 2.72 10.07
CA ARG A 154 19.22 3.24 11.40
C ARG A 154 18.06 2.50 12.06
N VAL A 155 17.22 1.86 11.26
CA VAL A 155 16.01 1.15 11.71
C VAL A 155 16.06 -0.34 11.34
N SER A 156 17.22 -0.86 10.96
CA SER A 156 17.37 -2.23 10.47
C SER A 156 17.07 -3.31 11.52
N SER A 157 17.14 -2.98 12.80
CA SER A 157 16.76 -3.83 13.94
C SER A 157 15.25 -3.89 14.18
N LEU A 158 14.49 -2.86 13.77
CA LEU A 158 13.06 -2.76 14.01
C LEU A 158 12.30 -3.95 13.41
N ARG A 159 11.38 -4.53 14.20
CA ARG A 159 10.45 -5.56 13.76
C ARG A 159 9.07 -5.17 14.23
N ILE A 160 8.17 -4.87 13.31
CA ILE A 160 6.78 -4.61 13.67
C ILE A 160 6.02 -5.93 13.63
N ASP A 161 5.28 -6.22 14.69
CA ASP A 161 4.44 -7.40 14.76
C ASP A 161 3.16 -7.24 13.93
N TRP A 162 2.67 -8.37 13.41
CA TRP A 162 1.50 -8.36 12.54
C TRP A 162 0.30 -7.69 13.19
N ASP A 163 0.00 -8.00 14.45
CA ASP A 163 -1.19 -7.47 15.11
C ASP A 163 -1.15 -5.95 15.22
N ASP A 164 0.01 -5.38 15.51
CA ASP A 164 0.19 -3.94 15.61
C ASP A 164 0.21 -3.27 14.23
N ALA A 165 0.89 -3.87 13.25
CA ALA A 165 0.84 -3.42 11.86
C ALA A 165 -0.58 -3.41 11.31
N TYR A 166 -1.36 -4.46 11.60
CA TYR A 166 -2.72 -4.63 11.13
C TYR A 166 -3.71 -3.68 11.83
N LYS A 167 -3.53 -3.43 13.13
CA LYS A 167 -4.29 -2.38 13.84
C LYS A 167 -4.06 -1.01 13.21
N VAL A 168 -2.79 -0.60 13.02
CA VAL A 168 -2.48 0.69 12.36
C VAL A 168 -3.04 0.72 10.93
N TYR A 169 -2.98 -0.39 10.21
CA TYR A 169 -3.59 -0.50 8.89
C TYR A 169 -5.09 -0.21 8.91
N LYS A 170 -5.85 -0.88 9.80
CA LYS A 170 -7.30 -0.76 9.90
C LYS A 170 -7.76 0.58 10.47
N GLU A 171 -7.07 1.09 11.48
CA GLU A 171 -7.49 2.27 12.24
C GLU A 171 -6.97 3.59 11.64
N VAL A 172 -5.86 3.54 10.91
CA VAL A 172 -5.21 4.76 10.38
C VAL A 172 -5.15 4.74 8.86
N THR A 173 -4.62 3.66 8.30
CA THR A 173 -4.27 3.64 6.88
C THR A 173 -5.52 3.57 5.99
N ILE A 174 -6.42 2.64 6.27
CA ILE A 174 -7.66 2.46 5.52
C ILE A 174 -8.57 3.69 5.60
N PRO A 175 -8.88 4.29 6.77
CA PRO A 175 -9.71 5.50 6.85
C PRO A 175 -9.15 6.66 6.04
N ARG A 176 -7.83 6.89 6.10
CA ARG A 176 -7.17 7.92 5.28
C ARG A 176 -7.32 7.67 3.78
N PHE A 177 -7.22 6.41 3.34
CA PHE A 177 -7.42 6.08 1.93
C PHE A 177 -8.88 6.15 1.51
N ILE A 178 -9.82 5.85 2.41
CA ILE A 178 -11.25 6.13 2.22
C ILE A 178 -11.46 7.63 1.95
N ASP A 179 -10.93 8.51 2.80
CA ASP A 179 -11.12 9.96 2.64
C ASP A 179 -10.47 10.47 1.35
N ARG A 180 -9.26 10.01 1.04
CA ARG A 180 -8.61 10.31 -0.25
C ARG A 180 -9.43 9.83 -1.45
N THR A 181 -10.12 8.70 -1.31
CA THR A 181 -10.97 8.15 -2.37
C THR A 181 -12.22 8.99 -2.55
N LYS A 182 -12.85 9.44 -1.48
CA LYS A 182 -13.99 10.37 -1.54
C LYS A 182 -13.60 11.71 -2.17
N ALA A 183 -12.42 12.23 -1.83
CA ALA A 183 -11.88 13.44 -2.46
C ALA A 183 -11.55 13.22 -3.94
N ALA A 184 -11.01 12.05 -4.29
CA ALA A 184 -10.70 11.69 -5.67
C ALA A 184 -11.98 11.47 -6.50
N PHE A 185 -13.02 10.90 -5.92
CA PHE A 185 -14.27 10.53 -6.60
C PHE A 185 -15.47 10.98 -5.75
N PRO A 186 -15.89 12.26 -5.85
CA PRO A 186 -17.04 12.75 -5.10
C PRO A 186 -18.28 11.88 -5.33
N GLY A 187 -19.06 11.57 -4.29
CA GLY A 187 -20.26 10.72 -4.36
C GLY A 187 -20.01 9.20 -4.38
N VAL A 188 -18.74 8.76 -4.38
CA VAL A 188 -18.39 7.33 -4.40
C VAL A 188 -18.91 6.54 -3.20
N ASP A 189 -19.10 7.19 -2.05
CA ASP A 189 -19.62 6.55 -0.84
C ASP A 189 -21.14 6.29 -0.88
N ALA A 190 -21.83 6.84 -1.88
CA ALA A 190 -23.20 6.47 -2.20
C ALA A 190 -23.30 5.29 -3.20
N CYS A 191 -22.17 4.84 -3.77
CA CYS A 191 -22.14 3.68 -4.65
C CYS A 191 -22.23 2.36 -3.87
N HIS A 192 -22.41 1.25 -4.59
CA HIS A 192 -22.34 -0.09 -4.00
C HIS A 192 -20.98 -0.30 -3.27
N PRO A 193 -20.95 -0.95 -2.09
CA PRO A 193 -19.72 -1.14 -1.31
C PRO A 193 -18.56 -1.83 -2.05
N HIS A 194 -18.87 -2.67 -3.03
CA HIS A 194 -17.85 -3.29 -3.91
C HIS A 194 -17.19 -2.24 -4.83
N VAL A 195 -18.00 -1.35 -5.42
CA VAL A 195 -17.50 -0.26 -6.28
C VAL A 195 -16.67 0.71 -5.45
N PHE A 196 -17.20 1.13 -4.30
CA PHE A 196 -16.45 2.00 -3.39
C PHE A 196 -15.12 1.37 -2.98
N GLY A 197 -15.13 0.10 -2.59
CA GLY A 197 -13.91 -0.60 -2.19
C GLY A 197 -12.90 -0.85 -3.31
N ALA A 198 -13.35 -1.15 -4.53
CA ALA A 198 -12.48 -1.24 -5.69
C ALA A 198 -11.76 0.10 -5.96
N LEU A 199 -12.47 1.22 -5.82
CA LEU A 199 -11.90 2.56 -5.97
C LEU A 199 -10.98 2.95 -4.80
N VAL A 200 -11.26 2.48 -3.58
CA VAL A 200 -10.29 2.61 -2.46
C VAL A 200 -9.00 1.85 -2.77
N SER A 201 -9.08 0.61 -3.26
CA SER A 201 -7.88 -0.14 -3.70
C SER A 201 -7.13 0.60 -4.81
N LEU A 202 -7.86 1.15 -5.78
CA LEU A 202 -7.26 1.90 -6.88
C LEU A 202 -6.47 3.12 -6.39
N VAL A 203 -7.05 3.91 -5.47
CA VAL A 203 -6.40 5.08 -4.86
C VAL A 203 -5.25 4.67 -3.96
N PHE A 204 -5.33 3.51 -3.29
CA PHE A 204 -4.21 2.95 -2.54
C PHE A 204 -2.99 2.75 -3.44
N ASN A 205 -3.21 2.13 -4.60
CA ASN A 205 -2.14 1.82 -5.55
C ASN A 205 -1.60 3.03 -6.30
N ARG A 206 -2.49 3.94 -6.73
CA ARG A 206 -2.15 5.00 -7.68
C ARG A 206 -2.16 6.40 -7.06
N GLY A 207 -2.66 6.58 -5.85
CA GLY A 207 -2.97 7.90 -5.29
C GLY A 207 -4.15 8.59 -5.99
N GLY A 208 -4.71 9.62 -5.34
CA GLY A 208 -5.93 10.32 -5.78
C GLY A 208 -5.73 11.47 -6.77
N SER A 209 -4.53 11.63 -7.36
CA SER A 209 -4.26 12.70 -8.32
C SER A 209 -5.02 12.48 -9.63
N MET A 210 -5.58 13.56 -10.17
CA MET A 210 -6.27 13.60 -11.47
C MET A 210 -5.47 14.33 -12.56
N ASN A 211 -4.18 14.58 -12.34
CA ASN A 211 -3.39 15.41 -13.26
C ASN A 211 -2.62 14.57 -14.28
N GLY A 212 -2.68 15.00 -15.55
CA GLY A 212 -1.88 14.48 -16.65
C GLY A 212 -2.48 13.26 -17.38
N SER A 213 -1.95 12.98 -18.57
CA SER A 213 -2.46 11.96 -19.50
C SER A 213 -2.47 10.53 -18.94
N ARG A 214 -1.61 10.24 -17.96
CA ARG A 214 -1.59 8.96 -17.25
C ARG A 214 -2.77 8.77 -16.29
N ARG A 215 -3.59 9.80 -16.07
CA ARG A 215 -4.78 9.80 -15.19
C ARG A 215 -6.10 9.82 -15.97
N ALA A 216 -6.07 9.76 -17.30
CA ALA A 216 -7.26 9.84 -18.14
C ALA A 216 -8.40 8.93 -17.67
N GLU A 217 -8.13 7.66 -17.40
CA GLU A 217 -9.16 6.71 -16.95
C GLU A 217 -9.67 7.05 -15.54
N MET A 218 -8.83 7.59 -14.65
CA MET A 218 -9.30 8.01 -13.32
C MET A 218 -10.20 9.24 -13.41
N ILE A 219 -9.90 10.17 -14.33
CA ILE A 219 -10.78 11.31 -14.62
C ILE A 219 -12.12 10.81 -15.14
N ASN A 220 -12.11 9.86 -16.09
CA ASN A 220 -13.34 9.28 -16.62
C ASN A 220 -14.16 8.60 -15.51
N VAL A 221 -13.52 7.79 -14.66
CA VAL A 221 -14.18 7.16 -13.50
C VAL A 221 -14.83 8.20 -12.58
N ARG A 222 -14.19 9.35 -12.33
CA ARG A 222 -14.78 10.43 -11.51
C ARG A 222 -16.13 10.90 -12.05
N ASN A 223 -16.25 11.05 -13.36
CA ASN A 223 -17.50 11.46 -13.99
C ASN A 223 -18.53 10.32 -13.90
N LEU A 224 -18.13 9.09 -14.23
CA LEU A 224 -19.00 7.90 -14.21
C LEU A 224 -19.54 7.55 -12.81
N VAL A 225 -18.82 7.93 -11.75
CA VAL A 225 -19.29 7.77 -10.37
C VAL A 225 -20.53 8.62 -10.08
N GLN A 226 -20.69 9.79 -10.71
CA GLN A 226 -21.89 10.62 -10.53
C GLN A 226 -23.14 9.89 -11.01
N ASP A 227 -23.02 9.23 -12.16
CA ASP A 227 -24.12 8.49 -12.80
C ASP A 227 -24.24 7.04 -12.33
N ARG A 228 -23.34 6.60 -11.42
CA ARG A 228 -23.23 5.21 -10.96
C ARG A 228 -23.16 4.19 -12.10
N ASN A 229 -22.49 4.56 -13.20
CA ASN A 229 -22.33 3.67 -14.35
C ASN A 229 -21.25 2.62 -14.08
N TYR A 230 -21.61 1.57 -13.34
CA TYR A 230 -20.68 0.54 -12.87
C TYR A 230 -20.00 -0.23 -13.99
N PRO A 231 -20.68 -0.65 -15.08
CA PRO A 231 -20.00 -1.29 -16.20
C PRO A 231 -18.90 -0.40 -16.80
N ALA A 232 -19.19 0.88 -17.05
CA ALA A 232 -18.18 1.78 -17.60
C ALA A 232 -17.03 2.06 -16.61
N ILE A 233 -17.30 2.09 -15.30
CA ILE A 233 -16.25 2.19 -14.27
C ILE A 233 -15.31 0.98 -14.35
N ALA A 234 -15.86 -0.24 -14.44
CA ALA A 234 -15.07 -1.46 -14.55
C ALA A 234 -14.18 -1.44 -15.80
N ASP A 235 -14.72 -0.99 -16.94
CA ASP A 235 -13.97 -0.87 -18.18
C ASP A 235 -12.84 0.14 -18.12
N GLN A 236 -13.07 1.31 -17.49
CA GLN A 236 -12.01 2.28 -17.25
C GLN A 236 -10.90 1.71 -16.34
N ILE A 237 -11.26 0.95 -15.30
CA ILE A 237 -10.28 0.27 -14.43
C ILE A 237 -9.42 -0.72 -15.25
N ARG A 238 -10.03 -1.53 -16.14
CA ARG A 238 -9.30 -2.43 -17.04
C ARG A 238 -8.42 -1.66 -18.03
N ALA A 239 -8.93 -0.57 -18.61
CA ALA A 239 -8.23 0.23 -19.60
C ALA A 239 -6.91 0.82 -19.05
N MET A 240 -6.84 1.10 -17.73
CA MET A 240 -5.62 1.58 -17.07
C MET A 240 -4.42 0.62 -17.25
N LYS A 241 -4.65 -0.65 -17.57
CA LYS A 241 -3.59 -1.63 -17.87
C LYS A 241 -2.66 -1.15 -19.00
N ARG A 242 -3.13 -0.30 -19.92
CA ARG A 242 -2.30 0.31 -20.99
C ARG A 242 -1.07 1.07 -20.47
N LEU A 243 -1.08 1.49 -19.20
CA LEU A 243 -0.05 2.33 -18.61
C LEU A 243 1.23 1.56 -18.25
N TRP A 244 1.20 0.23 -18.33
CA TRP A 244 2.28 -0.65 -17.89
C TRP A 244 2.45 -1.85 -18.80
N ASP A 245 3.71 -2.24 -19.02
CA ASP A 245 4.06 -3.45 -19.73
C ASP A 245 3.61 -4.70 -18.94
N PRO A 246 2.74 -5.57 -19.50
CA PRO A 246 2.22 -6.75 -18.80
C PRO A 246 3.29 -7.76 -18.43
N LYS A 247 4.41 -7.83 -19.17
CA LYS A 247 5.52 -8.74 -18.86
C LYS A 247 6.33 -8.26 -17.66
N LYS A 248 6.38 -6.94 -17.44
CA LYS A 248 7.15 -6.32 -16.34
C LYS A 248 6.33 -6.14 -15.08
N LEU A 249 5.03 -5.87 -15.21
CA LEU A 249 4.16 -5.48 -14.11
C LEU A 249 2.87 -6.30 -14.09
N ARG A 250 2.99 -7.62 -14.27
CA ARG A 250 1.88 -8.57 -14.26
C ARG A 250 0.97 -8.43 -13.04
N GLY A 251 1.52 -8.21 -11.85
CA GLY A 251 0.73 -8.04 -10.63
C GLY A 251 -0.18 -6.81 -10.66
N LEU A 252 0.22 -5.72 -11.33
CA LEU A 252 -0.66 -4.56 -11.51
C LEU A 252 -1.81 -4.85 -12.47
N HIS A 253 -1.57 -5.64 -13.51
CA HIS A 253 -2.61 -6.06 -14.44
C HIS A 253 -3.65 -6.93 -13.72
N LEU A 254 -3.19 -7.93 -12.96
CA LEU A 254 -4.07 -8.77 -12.14
C LEU A 254 -4.87 -7.96 -11.12
N ARG A 255 -4.25 -6.92 -10.52
CA ARG A 255 -4.94 -6.00 -9.60
C ARG A 255 -6.07 -5.24 -10.27
N ARG A 256 -5.83 -4.67 -11.45
CA ARG A 256 -6.88 -3.98 -12.22
C ARG A 256 -8.02 -4.94 -12.61
N ASP A 257 -7.70 -6.16 -13.00
CA ASP A 257 -8.70 -7.17 -13.34
C ASP A 257 -9.53 -7.59 -12.12
N ALA A 258 -8.90 -7.75 -10.95
CA ALA A 258 -9.60 -8.08 -9.71
C ALA A 258 -10.50 -6.93 -9.22
N GLU A 259 -10.03 -5.68 -9.29
CA GLU A 259 -10.81 -4.50 -8.96
C GLU A 259 -12.02 -4.34 -9.90
N ALA A 260 -11.82 -4.51 -11.20
CA ALA A 260 -12.91 -4.45 -12.18
C ALA A 260 -13.92 -5.58 -11.96
N LYS A 261 -13.47 -6.81 -11.69
CA LYS A 261 -14.35 -7.94 -11.34
C LYS A 261 -15.17 -7.66 -10.09
N LEU A 262 -14.58 -6.99 -9.09
CA LEU A 262 -15.31 -6.58 -7.90
C LEU A 262 -16.41 -5.56 -8.26
N VAL A 263 -16.14 -4.61 -9.17
CA VAL A 263 -17.15 -3.69 -9.70
C VAL A 263 -18.25 -4.44 -10.46
N ASP A 264 -17.92 -5.37 -11.37
CA ASP A 264 -18.93 -6.12 -12.13
C ASP A 264 -19.88 -6.89 -11.22
N SER A 265 -19.36 -7.48 -10.13
CA SER A 265 -20.17 -8.22 -9.17
C SER A 265 -21.21 -7.35 -8.46
N ALA A 266 -21.09 -6.02 -8.52
CA ALA A 266 -22.10 -5.08 -8.03
C ALA A 266 -23.17 -4.74 -9.06
N ALA A 267 -22.87 -4.89 -10.35
CA ALA A 267 -23.78 -4.57 -11.46
C ALA A 267 -24.71 -5.74 -11.81
N GLY A 268 -24.32 -6.96 -11.45
CA GLY A 268 -25.14 -8.17 -11.58
C GLY A 268 -25.97 -8.51 -10.33
N LEU A 269 -26.05 -7.60 -9.36
CA LEU A 269 -26.92 -7.66 -8.18
C LEU A 269 -28.09 -6.69 -8.38
#